data_AF-A0A925ZDD9-F1
#
_entry.id   AF-A0A925ZDD9-F1
#
_cell.length_a   1.000
_cell.length_b   1.000
_cell.length_c   1.000
_cell.angle_alpha   90.00
_cell.angle_beta   90.00
_cell.angle_gamma   90.00
#
_symmetry.space_group_name_H-M   'P 1'
#
loop_
_entity.id
_entity.type
_entity.pdbx_description
1 polymer ?
#
loop_
_entity_poly.entity_id
_entity_poly.type
_entity_poly.pdbx_seq_one_letter_code
_entity_poly.pdbx_strand_id
1 'polypeptide(L)'
;MNYLKESLEFLIAFLIIWLLYKDSTRIFKAFFLHLERKLVIVHALKLSILLLVVYKFHRSIPFSKAIEMFIFILLLIFLSLLTLKQVEFTMLGTRSRKYKTFKYGSKFVEYILYLLAHLMNFGELKKYRKEIKEKSKEMMYVAIFPVQKYIMISISGIEFTKRKEKFITDADLKEIKACLEPGDILLKRNDWQATNLGISGFWTHTGLFIGSIEKMDKYFSDDEELKGKRFSERLKELNLEAYNNLLNQNELSVIESIEEGVVVKPINNIAKVDYFCAVRPRLSKEEKMKAIMKAYGFLGKPYDFFINIDSNDAFICTALIRKSFDNSIKFEVEKRLGKKVVLPNSIAKKFAQERKSKNRELDFVLFYDLDLNTRKAHRSTEIQFVESNKRNITYYLKRDMIKYLSTILDLKLN
;
A
#
# COMPACT_ATOMS: atom_id res chain seq x y z
N MET A 1 41.23 -14.98 -0.35
CA MET A 1 39.78 -14.73 -0.51
C MET A 1 39.20 -13.78 0.54
N ASN A 2 39.49 -13.93 1.84
CA ASN A 2 38.97 -13.00 2.87
C ASN A 2 39.54 -11.58 2.77
N TYR A 3 40.84 -11.42 2.47
CA TYR A 3 41.46 -10.11 2.27
C TYR A 3 40.84 -9.30 1.11
N LEU A 4 40.48 -9.96 0.00
CA LEU A 4 39.81 -9.34 -1.14
C LEU A 4 38.39 -8.88 -0.79
N LYS A 5 37.69 -9.65 0.05
CA LYS A 5 36.34 -9.31 0.52
C LYS A 5 36.35 -8.13 1.51
N GLU A 6 37.28 -8.13 2.45
CA GLU A 6 37.48 -7.02 3.39
C GLU A 6 37.95 -5.74 2.68
N SER A 7 38.83 -5.87 1.69
CA SER A 7 39.26 -4.72 0.86
C SER A 7 38.12 -4.15 0.02
N LEU A 8 37.22 -4.98 -0.49
CA LEU A 8 36.03 -4.56 -1.25
C LEU A 8 34.98 -3.90 -0.35
N GLU A 9 34.75 -4.46 0.84
CA GLU A 9 33.86 -3.88 1.86
C GLU A 9 34.39 -2.52 2.35
N PHE A 10 35.70 -2.39 2.54
CA PHE A 10 36.36 -1.13 2.86
C PHE A 10 36.25 -0.12 1.71
N LEU A 11 36.46 -0.55 0.46
CA LEU A 11 36.30 0.31 -0.71
C LEU A 11 34.86 0.81 -0.86
N ILE A 12 33.87 -0.06 -0.64
CA ILE A 12 32.44 0.28 -0.66
C ILE A 12 32.09 1.25 0.48
N ALA A 13 32.57 0.99 1.70
CA ALA A 13 32.37 1.88 2.84
C ALA A 13 33.01 3.26 2.61
N PHE A 14 34.22 3.29 2.06
CA PHE A 14 34.91 4.52 1.67
C PHE A 14 34.15 5.28 0.57
N LEU A 15 33.66 4.57 -0.46
CA LEU A 15 32.84 5.15 -1.53
C LEU A 15 31.55 5.75 -0.98
N ILE A 16 30.88 5.04 -0.05
CA ILE A 16 29.67 5.48 0.63
C ILE A 16 29.96 6.72 1.47
N ILE A 17 31.02 6.73 2.28
CA ILE A 17 31.43 7.88 3.11
C ILE A 17 31.79 9.08 2.22
N TRP A 18 32.49 8.85 1.12
CA TRP A 18 32.85 9.88 0.14
C TRP A 18 31.60 10.44 -0.57
N LEU A 19 30.63 9.59 -0.91
CA LEU A 19 29.34 10.02 -1.46
C LEU A 19 28.50 10.79 -0.43
N LEU A 20 28.50 10.37 0.84
CA LEU A 20 27.88 11.10 1.95
C LEU A 20 28.51 12.48 2.12
N TYR A 21 29.84 12.58 2.05
CA TYR A 21 30.58 13.84 2.13
C TYR A 21 30.33 14.75 0.92
N LYS A 22 30.30 14.19 -0.28
CA LYS A 22 30.05 14.93 -1.53
C LYS A 22 28.62 15.44 -1.60
N ASP A 23 27.64 14.63 -1.19
CA ASP A 23 26.25 15.05 -1.17
C ASP A 23 25.95 16.00 -0.01
N SER A 24 26.58 15.84 1.17
CA SER A 24 26.43 16.79 2.27
C SER A 24 27.04 18.16 1.95
N THR A 25 28.20 18.20 1.28
CA THR A 25 28.81 19.46 0.81
C THR A 25 28.00 20.12 -0.32
N ARG A 26 27.33 19.33 -1.18
CA ARG A 26 26.38 19.85 -2.17
C ARG A 26 25.10 20.38 -1.56
N ILE A 27 24.54 19.70 -0.55
CA ILE A 27 23.41 20.22 0.25
C ILE A 27 23.80 21.51 0.94
N PHE A 28 24.99 21.56 1.56
CA PHE A 28 25.50 22.74 2.25
C PHE A 28 25.68 23.93 1.29
N LYS A 29 26.29 23.69 0.12
CA LYS A 29 26.42 24.71 -0.93
C LYS A 29 25.07 25.15 -1.49
N ALA A 30 24.15 24.23 -1.79
CA ALA A 30 22.83 24.57 -2.33
C ALA A 30 21.96 25.33 -1.33
N PHE A 31 22.06 25.01 -0.04
CA PHE A 31 21.34 25.68 1.05
C PHE A 31 21.85 27.10 1.29
N PHE A 32 23.18 27.31 1.27
CA PHE A 32 23.78 28.64 1.47
C PHE A 32 23.78 29.53 0.22
N LEU A 33 23.74 28.96 -0.99
CA LEU A 33 23.79 29.72 -2.27
C LEU A 33 22.41 29.89 -2.95
N HIS A 34 21.30 29.56 -2.27
CA HIS A 34 19.94 29.68 -2.83
C HIS A 34 19.69 28.95 -4.17
N LEU A 35 20.40 27.85 -4.44
CA LEU A 35 20.21 27.05 -5.66
C LEU A 35 19.11 25.98 -5.50
N GLU A 36 18.55 25.56 -6.64
CA GLU A 36 17.24 24.89 -6.82
C GLU A 36 16.83 23.89 -5.72
N ARG A 37 15.67 24.19 -5.11
CA ARG A 37 15.09 23.55 -3.93
C ARG A 37 14.80 22.04 -4.10
N LYS A 38 14.62 21.57 -5.34
CA LYS A 38 14.47 20.14 -5.68
C LYS A 38 15.76 19.35 -5.37
N LEU A 39 16.92 19.98 -5.52
CA LEU A 39 18.23 19.35 -5.32
C LEU A 39 18.45 18.98 -3.84
N VAL A 40 18.09 19.88 -2.92
CA VAL A 40 18.22 19.66 -1.46
C VAL A 40 17.38 18.47 -0.99
N ILE A 41 16.12 18.39 -1.44
CA ILE A 41 15.19 17.31 -1.07
C ILE A 41 15.68 15.96 -1.61
N VAL A 42 16.12 15.92 -2.87
CA VAL A 42 16.63 14.69 -3.51
C VAL A 42 17.89 14.18 -2.82
N HIS A 43 18.83 15.05 -2.47
CA HIS A 43 20.05 14.65 -1.78
C HIS A 43 19.81 14.26 -0.32
N ALA A 44 18.89 14.91 0.39
CA ALA A 44 18.54 14.53 1.75
C ALA A 44 17.87 13.14 1.80
N LEU A 45 16.96 12.84 0.86
CA LEU A 45 16.36 11.51 0.70
C LEU A 45 17.41 10.44 0.34
N LYS A 46 18.35 10.76 -0.55
CA LYS A 46 19.49 9.86 -0.85
C LYS A 46 20.31 9.57 0.41
N LEU A 47 20.63 10.61 1.20
CA LEU A 47 21.39 10.47 2.45
C LEU A 47 20.66 9.57 3.46
N SER A 48 19.34 9.73 3.60
CA SER A 48 18.51 8.88 4.47
C SER A 48 18.49 7.41 4.04
N ILE A 49 18.38 7.14 2.72
CA ILE A 49 18.42 5.77 2.19
C ILE A 49 19.81 5.16 2.39
N LEU A 50 20.88 5.92 2.13
CA LEU A 50 22.25 5.47 2.30
C LEU A 50 22.56 5.14 3.78
N LEU A 51 22.07 5.95 4.72
CA LEU A 51 22.18 5.70 6.16
C LEU A 51 21.45 4.43 6.60
N LEU A 52 20.26 4.15 6.05
CA LEU A 52 19.53 2.91 6.30
C LEU A 52 20.27 1.68 5.75
N VAL A 53 20.94 1.83 4.60
CA VAL A 53 21.77 0.77 4.01
C VAL A 53 23.04 0.54 4.84
N VAL A 54 23.73 1.60 5.28
CA VAL A 54 24.92 1.52 6.15
C VAL A 54 24.58 0.90 7.50
N TYR A 55 23.46 1.29 8.12
CA TYR A 55 22.99 0.72 9.38
C TYR A 55 22.73 -0.79 9.28
N LYS A 56 22.23 -1.26 8.14
CA LYS A 56 21.96 -2.69 7.90
C LYS A 56 23.24 -3.52 7.68
N PHE A 57 24.33 -2.89 7.24
CA PHE A 57 25.58 -3.56 6.88
C PHE A 57 26.71 -3.41 7.91
N HIS A 58 26.79 -2.31 8.67
CA HIS A 58 27.84 -2.09 9.66
C HIS A 58 27.27 -1.98 11.09
N ARG A 59 27.54 -2.99 11.93
CA ARG A 59 27.18 -3.05 13.36
C ARG A 59 27.94 -2.06 14.27
N SER A 60 28.82 -1.23 13.73
CA SER A 60 29.75 -0.38 14.48
C SER A 60 29.22 1.03 14.81
N ILE A 61 28.08 1.46 14.26
CA ILE A 61 27.45 2.73 14.63
C ILE A 61 26.38 2.45 15.71
N PRO A 62 26.48 3.06 16.91
CA PRO A 62 25.45 2.93 17.93
C PRO A 62 24.11 3.42 17.39
N PHE A 63 23.04 2.64 17.62
CA PHE A 63 21.68 2.95 17.12
C PHE A 63 21.22 4.38 17.48
N SER A 64 21.65 4.89 18.63
CA SER A 64 21.39 6.27 19.08
C SER A 64 21.97 7.32 18.12
N LYS A 65 23.21 7.17 17.66
CA LYS A 65 23.83 8.11 16.72
C LYS A 65 23.22 8.06 15.32
N ALA A 66 22.79 6.89 14.88
CA ALA A 66 22.07 6.74 13.61
C ALA A 66 20.70 7.45 13.65
N ILE A 67 20.00 7.37 14.79
CA ILE A 67 18.76 8.11 15.03
C ILE A 67 19.01 9.62 15.10
N GLU A 68 20.04 10.07 15.81
CA GLU A 68 20.40 11.50 15.88
C GLU A 68 20.69 12.08 14.50
N MET A 69 21.47 11.37 13.68
CA MET A 69 21.75 11.78 12.30
C MET A 69 20.50 11.78 11.42
N PHE A 70 19.61 10.79 11.58
CA PHE A 70 18.35 10.73 10.85
C PHE A 70 17.41 11.88 11.24
N ILE A 71 17.30 12.18 12.53
CA ILE A 71 16.53 13.33 13.06
C ILE A 71 17.12 14.64 12.54
N PHE A 72 18.45 14.77 12.49
CA PHE A 72 19.12 15.95 11.96
C PHE A 72 18.83 16.16 10.46
N ILE A 73 18.80 15.08 9.67
CA ILE A 73 18.44 15.14 8.24
C ILE A 73 16.96 15.52 8.06
N LEU A 74 16.06 14.96 8.87
CA LEU A 74 14.65 15.34 8.87
C LEU A 74 14.44 16.80 9.27
N LEU A 75 15.25 17.32 10.22
CA LEU A 75 15.25 18.72 10.63
C LEU A 75 15.71 19.63 9.49
N LEU A 76 16.76 19.25 8.75
CA LEU A 76 17.23 19.98 7.57
C LEU A 76 16.20 19.98 6.43
N ILE A 77 15.55 18.84 6.17
CA ILE A 77 14.43 18.76 5.22
C ILE A 77 13.30 19.69 5.69
N PHE A 78 12.92 19.64 6.96
CA PHE A 78 11.86 20.49 7.49
C PHE A 78 12.18 21.99 7.44
N LEU A 79 13.42 22.40 7.76
CA LEU A 79 13.89 23.79 7.64
C LEU A 79 13.90 24.25 6.17
N SER A 80 14.28 23.37 5.23
CA SER A 80 14.16 23.65 3.80
C SER A 80 12.71 23.76 3.33
N LEU A 81 11.78 23.04 3.95
CA LEU A 81 10.34 23.13 3.67
C LEU A 81 9.68 24.35 4.32
N LEU A 82 10.21 24.86 5.44
CA LEU A 82 9.74 26.10 6.07
C LEU A 82 10.15 27.34 5.27
N THR A 83 11.33 27.33 4.67
CA THR A 83 11.82 28.40 3.79
C THR A 83 11.11 28.43 2.43
N LEU A 84 10.39 27.37 2.03
CA LEU A 84 9.49 27.37 0.86
C LEU A 84 8.30 28.34 0.99
N LYS A 85 8.01 28.89 2.18
CA LYS A 85 6.81 29.71 2.44
C LYS A 85 6.96 31.22 2.23
N GLN A 86 8.06 31.69 1.64
CA GLN A 86 8.04 32.97 0.92
C GLN A 86 7.51 32.73 -0.49
N VAL A 87 6.18 32.66 -0.59
CA VAL A 87 5.45 32.81 -1.86
C VAL A 87 4.93 34.23 -1.86
N GLU A 88 5.36 35.04 -2.82
CA GLU A 88 4.74 36.34 -3.12
C GLU A 88 3.25 36.10 -3.41
N PHE A 89 2.39 36.66 -2.56
CA PHE A 89 0.95 36.67 -2.78
C PHE A 89 0.59 37.96 -3.51
N THR A 90 0.35 37.86 -4.83
CA THR A 90 -0.48 38.85 -5.51
C THR A 90 -1.87 38.85 -4.87
N MET A 91 -2.25 40.01 -4.36
CA MET A 91 -3.50 40.31 -3.68
C MET A 91 -4.71 39.88 -4.50
N LEU A 92 -5.44 38.86 -4.05
CA LEU A 92 -6.87 38.71 -4.27
C LEU A 92 -7.49 38.01 -3.06
N GLY A 93 -8.49 38.66 -2.47
CA GLY A 93 -8.95 38.45 -1.11
C GLY A 93 -9.52 37.07 -0.80
N THR A 94 -9.18 36.56 0.38
CA THR A 94 -10.13 36.24 1.47
C THR A 94 -9.37 35.55 2.61
N ARG A 95 -9.54 36.11 3.81
CA ARG A 95 -8.90 35.69 5.07
C ARG A 95 -9.36 34.27 5.47
N SER A 96 -8.52 33.23 5.30
CA SER A 96 -8.62 32.02 6.17
C SER A 96 -7.42 31.04 6.14
N ARG A 97 -6.50 31.09 5.17
CA ARG A 97 -5.39 30.10 5.08
C ARG A 97 -4.18 30.37 5.98
N LYS A 98 -3.83 31.64 6.24
CA LYS A 98 -2.62 32.05 7.01
C LYS A 98 -2.54 31.40 8.40
N TYR A 99 -3.66 31.35 9.14
CA TYR A 99 -3.72 30.82 10.51
C TYR A 99 -3.51 29.31 10.60
N LYS A 100 -4.03 28.52 9.64
CA LYS A 100 -3.83 27.06 9.65
C LYS A 100 -2.35 26.70 9.47
N THR A 101 -1.69 27.32 8.49
CA THR A 101 -0.28 27.05 8.18
C THR A 101 0.72 27.47 9.25
N PHE A 102 0.43 28.53 10.01
CA PHE A 102 1.25 28.95 11.16
C PHE A 102 1.03 28.00 12.35
N LYS A 103 -0.21 27.54 12.55
CA LYS A 103 -0.60 26.55 13.58
C LYS A 103 0.05 25.17 13.38
N TYR A 104 0.32 24.74 12.14
CA TYR A 104 1.05 23.50 11.86
C TYR A 104 2.57 23.65 12.09
N GLY A 105 3.15 24.80 11.76
CA GLY A 105 4.57 25.10 12.02
C GLY A 105 4.86 25.19 13.52
N SER A 106 4.00 25.87 14.29
CA SER A 106 4.15 25.99 15.74
C SER A 106 4.03 24.64 16.46
N LYS A 107 3.11 23.78 16.04
CA LYS A 107 2.93 22.43 16.62
C LYS A 107 4.10 21.48 16.33
N PHE A 108 4.78 21.62 15.19
CA PHE A 108 5.96 20.81 14.87
C PHE A 108 7.18 21.24 15.69
N VAL A 109 7.36 22.55 15.91
CA VAL A 109 8.37 23.09 16.82
C VAL A 109 8.10 22.61 18.26
N GLU A 110 6.84 22.61 18.69
CA GLU A 110 6.42 22.00 19.96
C GLU A 110 6.84 20.53 20.05
N TYR A 111 6.63 19.73 19.00
CA TYR A 111 7.02 18.31 18.96
C TYR A 111 8.54 18.11 19.07
N ILE A 112 9.36 18.92 18.38
CA ILE A 112 10.82 18.90 18.52
C ILE A 112 11.23 19.24 19.96
N LEU A 113 10.64 20.28 20.55
CA LEU A 113 10.89 20.66 21.95
C LEU A 113 10.46 19.56 22.93
N TYR A 114 9.36 18.85 22.67
CA TYR A 114 8.92 17.70 23.46
C TYR A 114 9.84 16.49 23.32
N LEU A 115 10.34 16.21 22.12
CA LEU A 115 11.29 15.11 21.88
C LEU A 115 12.63 15.40 22.58
N LEU A 116 13.11 16.65 22.49
CA LEU A 116 14.27 17.13 23.22
C LEU A 116 14.04 17.06 24.73
N ALA A 117 12.89 17.48 25.25
CA ALA A 117 12.57 17.38 26.68
C ALA A 117 12.49 15.93 27.18
N HIS A 118 12.01 15.00 26.32
CA HIS A 118 11.99 13.57 26.61
C HIS A 118 13.41 12.96 26.66
N LEU A 119 14.29 13.38 25.74
CA LEU A 119 15.70 12.98 25.70
C LEU A 119 16.52 13.61 26.84
N MET A 120 16.17 14.83 27.27
CA MET A 120 16.88 15.60 28.30
C MET A 120 16.41 15.33 29.74
N ASN A 121 15.50 14.37 29.96
CA ASN A 121 15.09 13.86 31.28
C ASN A 121 14.72 14.94 32.32
N PHE A 122 13.99 15.98 31.92
CA PHE A 122 13.46 17.00 32.84
C PHE A 122 12.48 16.38 33.85
N GLY A 123 12.81 16.44 35.14
CA GLY A 123 12.11 15.75 36.23
C GLY A 123 10.62 16.13 36.41
N GLU A 124 10.28 17.39 36.14
CA GLU A 124 8.92 17.96 36.27
C GLU A 124 7.91 17.36 35.26
N LEU A 125 8.37 16.90 34.08
CA LEU A 125 7.50 16.41 33.01
C LEU A 125 7.09 14.94 33.19
N LYS A 126 7.62 14.22 34.19
CA LYS A 126 7.25 12.83 34.49
C LYS A 126 5.74 12.67 34.76
N LYS A 127 5.12 13.67 35.42
CA LYS A 127 3.69 13.68 35.74
C LYS A 127 2.81 13.73 34.50
N TYR A 128 3.28 14.35 33.42
CA TYR A 128 2.55 14.52 32.17
C TYR A 128 2.92 13.47 31.10
N ARG A 129 3.75 12.46 31.41
CA ARG A 129 4.24 11.46 30.45
C ARG A 129 3.13 10.81 29.62
N LYS A 130 1.98 10.52 30.21
CA LYS A 130 0.87 9.87 29.51
C LYS A 130 0.20 10.82 28.52
N GLU A 131 -0.15 12.04 28.95
CA GLU A 131 -0.69 13.09 28.07
C GLU A 131 0.29 13.49 26.98
N ILE A 132 1.57 13.62 27.30
CA ILE A 132 2.64 13.91 26.32
C ILE A 132 2.73 12.76 25.31
N LYS A 133 2.64 11.49 25.74
CA LYS A 133 2.67 10.33 24.84
C LYS A 133 1.43 10.24 23.93
N GLU A 134 0.26 10.64 24.41
CA GLU A 134 -0.97 10.66 23.62
C GLU A 134 -1.00 11.85 22.64
N LYS A 135 -0.71 13.08 23.11
CA LYS A 135 -0.60 14.26 22.25
C LYS A 135 0.53 14.15 21.23
N SER A 136 1.68 13.57 21.59
CA SER A 136 2.78 13.33 20.65
C SER A 136 2.41 12.29 19.59
N LYS A 137 1.62 11.25 19.91
CA LYS A 137 1.08 10.32 18.91
C LYS A 137 0.13 11.02 17.95
N GLU A 138 -0.76 11.87 18.45
CA GLU A 138 -1.71 12.64 17.64
C GLU A 138 -0.99 13.66 16.75
N MET A 139 -0.01 14.39 17.29
CA MET A 139 0.83 15.32 16.51
C MET A 139 1.68 14.58 15.47
N MET A 140 2.28 13.45 15.84
CA MET A 140 3.01 12.57 14.93
C MET A 140 2.09 12.09 13.80
N TYR A 141 0.85 11.75 14.09
CA TYR A 141 -0.14 11.37 13.08
C TYR A 141 -0.39 12.53 12.09
N VAL A 142 -0.63 13.75 12.59
CA VAL A 142 -0.87 14.94 11.75
C VAL A 142 0.35 15.32 10.91
N ALA A 143 1.57 15.14 11.42
CA ALA A 143 2.80 15.50 10.72
C ALA A 143 3.28 14.41 9.73
N ILE A 144 3.20 13.14 10.12
CA ILE A 144 3.67 12.01 9.30
C ILE A 144 2.64 11.64 8.23
N PHE A 145 1.33 11.78 8.49
CA PHE A 145 0.30 11.35 7.55
C PHE A 145 0.45 11.94 6.14
N PRO A 146 0.62 13.28 5.95
CA PRO A 146 0.73 13.84 4.61
C PRO A 146 1.98 13.34 3.88
N VAL A 147 3.08 13.16 4.60
CA VAL A 147 4.35 12.65 4.06
C VAL A 147 4.22 11.18 3.66
N GLN A 148 3.69 10.34 4.55
CA GLN A 148 3.46 8.92 4.28
C GLN A 148 2.49 8.73 3.12
N LYS A 149 1.36 9.45 3.12
CA LYS A 149 0.39 9.46 2.02
C LYS A 149 1.06 9.87 0.71
N TYR A 150 1.84 10.95 0.72
CA TYR A 150 2.54 11.43 -0.47
C TYR A 150 3.52 10.38 -1.00
N ILE A 151 4.32 9.76 -0.15
CA ILE A 151 5.26 8.70 -0.55
C ILE A 151 4.49 7.51 -1.14
N MET A 152 3.42 7.04 -0.47
CA MET A 152 2.63 5.90 -0.94
C MET A 152 1.95 6.18 -2.29
N ILE A 153 1.40 7.37 -2.49
CA ILE A 153 0.82 7.77 -3.78
C ILE A 153 1.92 7.89 -4.84
N SER A 154 3.07 8.49 -4.50
CA SER A 154 4.17 8.68 -5.46
C SER A 154 4.76 7.37 -5.96
N ILE A 155 4.73 6.30 -5.16
CA ILE A 155 5.15 4.96 -5.59
C ILE A 155 4.01 4.13 -6.19
N SER A 156 2.75 4.56 -6.04
CA SER A 156 1.62 3.89 -6.68
C SER A 156 1.74 4.01 -8.19
N GLY A 157 1.46 2.93 -8.91
CA GLY A 157 1.59 2.87 -10.36
C GLY A 157 3.04 2.86 -10.91
N ILE A 158 4.07 3.04 -10.09
CA ILE A 158 5.46 2.90 -10.55
C ILE A 158 5.78 1.43 -10.82
N GLU A 159 6.22 1.14 -12.04
CA GLU A 159 6.67 -0.18 -12.47
C GLU A 159 8.12 -0.15 -12.95
N PHE A 160 8.96 -1.04 -12.43
CA PHE A 160 10.37 -1.17 -12.80
C PHE A 160 10.55 -2.06 -14.03
N THR A 161 9.70 -1.87 -15.04
CA THR A 161 9.73 -2.60 -16.30
C THR A 161 9.33 -1.66 -17.44
N LYS A 162 9.93 -1.87 -18.63
CA LYS A 162 9.54 -1.15 -19.85
C LYS A 162 8.30 -1.77 -20.53
N ARG A 163 7.77 -2.87 -19.97
CA ARG A 163 6.64 -3.60 -20.55
C ARG A 163 5.37 -2.75 -20.43
N LYS A 164 4.73 -2.50 -21.57
CA LYS A 164 3.48 -1.72 -21.64
C LYS A 164 2.26 -2.53 -21.20
N GLU A 165 2.24 -3.83 -21.52
CA GLU A 165 1.10 -4.71 -21.24
C GLU A 165 1.36 -5.66 -20.08
N LYS A 166 0.31 -6.27 -19.54
CA LYS A 166 0.41 -7.33 -18.52
C LYS A 166 0.34 -8.71 -19.18
N PHE A 167 0.74 -9.75 -18.45
CA PHE A 167 0.84 -11.09 -19.05
C PHE A 167 -0.50 -11.78 -19.31
N ILE A 168 -1.54 -11.47 -18.53
CA ILE A 168 -2.90 -11.96 -18.81
C ILE A 168 -3.43 -11.25 -20.07
N THR A 169 -3.69 -12.04 -21.11
CA THR A 169 -4.20 -11.57 -22.40
C THR A 169 -5.71 -11.32 -22.37
N ASP A 170 -6.28 -10.78 -23.45
CA ASP A 170 -7.74 -10.57 -23.53
C ASP A 170 -8.51 -11.89 -23.68
N ALA A 171 -7.87 -12.91 -24.26
CA ALA A 171 -8.41 -14.26 -24.31
C ALA A 171 -8.48 -14.87 -22.89
N ASP A 172 -7.39 -14.79 -22.13
CA ASP A 172 -7.34 -15.22 -20.73
C ASP A 172 -8.39 -14.48 -19.89
N LEU A 173 -8.52 -13.17 -20.11
CA LEU A 173 -9.51 -12.34 -19.40
C LEU A 173 -10.94 -12.76 -19.71
N LYS A 174 -11.25 -13.18 -20.94
CA LYS A 174 -12.56 -13.72 -21.31
C LYS A 174 -12.87 -15.01 -20.54
N GLU A 175 -11.89 -15.90 -20.41
CA GLU A 175 -12.03 -17.13 -19.61
C GLU A 175 -12.20 -16.81 -18.12
N ILE A 176 -11.41 -15.89 -17.58
CA ILE A 176 -11.54 -15.42 -16.20
C ILE A 176 -12.98 -14.95 -15.95
N LYS A 177 -13.49 -14.03 -16.78
CA LYS A 177 -14.85 -13.47 -16.66
C LYS A 177 -15.94 -14.54 -16.66
N ALA A 178 -15.75 -15.63 -17.41
CA ALA A 178 -16.71 -16.72 -17.51
C ALA A 178 -16.80 -17.57 -16.23
N CYS A 179 -15.72 -17.69 -15.46
CA CYS A 179 -15.66 -18.52 -14.25
C CYS A 179 -16.12 -17.79 -12.96
N LEU A 180 -16.15 -16.46 -12.96
CA LEU A 180 -16.42 -15.66 -11.76
C LEU A 180 -17.91 -15.60 -11.42
N GLU A 181 -18.22 -15.62 -10.13
CA GLU A 181 -19.56 -15.45 -9.56
C GLU A 181 -19.58 -14.30 -8.54
N PRO A 182 -20.67 -13.53 -8.43
CA PRO A 182 -20.81 -12.48 -7.42
C PRO A 182 -20.43 -13.01 -6.03
N GLY A 183 -19.54 -12.31 -5.35
CA GLY A 183 -19.00 -12.70 -4.04
C GLY A 183 -17.63 -13.37 -4.09
N ASP A 184 -17.08 -13.68 -5.27
CA ASP A 184 -15.71 -14.21 -5.37
C ASP A 184 -14.67 -13.19 -4.88
N ILE A 185 -13.68 -13.67 -4.13
CA ILE A 185 -12.54 -12.87 -3.66
C ILE A 185 -11.42 -13.01 -4.67
N LEU A 186 -11.01 -11.88 -5.23
CA LEU A 186 -9.98 -11.80 -6.24
C LEU A 186 -8.64 -11.44 -5.59
N LEU A 187 -7.57 -12.06 -6.05
CA LEU A 187 -6.20 -11.76 -5.67
C LEU A 187 -5.42 -11.41 -6.93
N LYS A 188 -4.61 -10.35 -6.86
CA LYS A 188 -3.69 -9.99 -7.94
C LYS A 188 -2.28 -9.80 -7.46
N ARG A 189 -1.37 -9.97 -8.41
CA ARG A 189 0.02 -9.51 -8.33
C ARG A 189 0.46 -9.03 -9.70
N ASN A 190 1.11 -7.88 -9.72
CA ASN A 190 1.96 -7.48 -10.83
C ASN A 190 3.41 -7.57 -10.37
N ASP A 191 4.26 -8.21 -11.14
CA ASP A 191 5.68 -8.17 -10.87
C ASP A 191 6.21 -6.75 -11.22
N TRP A 192 7.35 -6.38 -10.64
CA TRP A 192 8.00 -5.08 -10.84
C TRP A 192 7.24 -3.84 -10.37
N GLN A 193 6.11 -3.96 -9.67
CA GLN A 193 5.46 -2.80 -9.04
C GLN A 193 6.19 -2.35 -7.77
N ALA A 194 6.38 -1.05 -7.59
CA ALA A 194 7.11 -0.49 -6.45
C ALA A 194 6.42 -0.73 -5.10
N THR A 195 5.09 -0.76 -5.09
CA THR A 195 4.27 -1.08 -3.90
C THR A 195 4.57 -2.46 -3.32
N ASN A 196 5.07 -3.41 -4.13
CA ASN A 196 5.45 -4.75 -3.67
C ASN A 196 6.56 -4.72 -2.60
N LEU A 197 7.41 -3.68 -2.55
CA LEU A 197 8.48 -3.57 -1.54
C LEU A 197 7.93 -3.38 -0.12
N GLY A 198 6.73 -2.83 0.02
CA GLY A 198 6.08 -2.59 1.32
C GLY A 198 5.10 -3.68 1.75
N ILE A 199 4.73 -4.61 0.85
CA ILE A 199 3.69 -5.62 1.10
C ILE A 199 4.34 -6.99 1.26
N SER A 200 4.11 -7.61 2.41
CA SER A 200 4.65 -8.94 2.69
C SER A 200 3.82 -10.04 2.03
N GLY A 201 4.48 -10.93 1.30
CA GLY A 201 3.87 -12.09 0.63
C GLY A 201 3.94 -12.01 -0.89
N PHE A 202 3.39 -13.02 -1.56
CA PHE A 202 3.28 -13.07 -3.02
C PHE A 202 2.13 -12.19 -3.50
N TRP A 203 0.93 -12.40 -2.96
CA TRP A 203 -0.25 -11.63 -3.32
C TRP A 203 -0.21 -10.25 -2.69
N THR A 204 -0.40 -9.21 -3.50
CA THR A 204 -0.21 -7.81 -3.06
C THR A 204 -1.49 -6.99 -3.03
N HIS A 205 -2.57 -7.48 -3.63
CA HIS A 205 -3.85 -6.80 -3.59
C HIS A 205 -5.03 -7.77 -3.68
N THR A 206 -6.19 -7.31 -3.25
CA THR A 206 -7.44 -8.07 -3.30
C THR A 206 -8.65 -7.18 -3.61
N GLY A 207 -9.69 -7.76 -4.20
CA GLY A 207 -10.96 -7.10 -4.48
C GLY A 207 -12.13 -8.08 -4.43
N LEU A 208 -13.35 -7.55 -4.30
CA LEU A 208 -14.58 -8.33 -4.25
C LEU A 208 -15.26 -8.30 -5.62
N PHE A 209 -15.39 -9.45 -6.27
CA PHE A 209 -16.12 -9.53 -7.52
C PHE A 209 -17.62 -9.36 -7.29
N ILE A 210 -18.24 -8.49 -8.08
CA ILE A 210 -19.67 -8.23 -8.03
C ILE A 210 -20.36 -8.60 -9.35
N GLY A 211 -19.70 -8.40 -10.49
CA GLY A 211 -20.29 -8.58 -11.82
C GLY A 211 -20.98 -7.33 -12.34
N SER A 212 -21.90 -7.50 -13.29
CA SER A 212 -22.78 -6.43 -13.80
C SER A 212 -24.13 -6.45 -13.09
N ILE A 213 -24.94 -5.41 -13.27
CA ILE A 213 -26.33 -5.37 -12.77
C ILE A 213 -27.11 -6.59 -13.21
N GLU A 214 -27.06 -6.93 -14.51
CA GLU A 214 -27.76 -8.09 -15.07
C GLU A 214 -27.29 -9.40 -14.43
N LYS A 215 -25.97 -9.54 -14.20
CA LYS A 215 -25.40 -10.74 -13.58
C LYS A 215 -25.83 -10.86 -12.12
N MET A 216 -25.87 -9.76 -11.37
CA MET A 216 -26.32 -9.75 -9.98
C MET A 216 -27.83 -10.03 -9.88
N ASP A 217 -28.65 -9.37 -10.71
CA ASP A 217 -30.10 -9.59 -10.74
C ASP A 217 -30.44 -11.05 -11.06
N LYS A 218 -29.72 -11.66 -12.01
CA LYS A 218 -29.88 -13.09 -12.34
C LYS A 218 -29.36 -14.01 -11.23
N TYR A 219 -28.21 -13.71 -10.64
CA TYR A 219 -27.59 -14.61 -9.66
C TYR A 219 -28.37 -14.65 -8.33
N PHE A 220 -28.97 -13.53 -7.94
CA PHE A 220 -29.74 -13.39 -6.69
C PHE A 220 -31.26 -13.48 -6.87
N SER A 221 -31.78 -13.80 -8.06
CA SER A 221 -33.23 -13.71 -8.38
C SER A 221 -34.15 -14.56 -7.48
N ASP A 222 -33.61 -15.62 -6.91
CA ASP A 222 -34.28 -16.60 -6.04
C ASP A 222 -34.07 -16.31 -4.54
N ASP A 223 -33.45 -15.20 -4.19
CA ASP A 223 -33.12 -14.85 -2.81
C ASP A 223 -34.31 -14.20 -2.08
N GLU A 224 -34.80 -14.83 -1.02
CA GLU A 224 -35.96 -14.37 -0.24
C GLU A 224 -35.72 -12.99 0.41
N GLU A 225 -34.48 -12.63 0.74
CA GLU A 225 -34.15 -11.31 1.32
C GLU A 225 -34.44 -10.17 0.35
N LEU A 226 -34.54 -10.43 -0.95
CA LEU A 226 -34.94 -9.42 -1.93
C LEU A 226 -36.41 -9.00 -1.79
N LYS A 227 -37.27 -9.81 -1.14
CA LYS A 227 -38.70 -9.52 -0.92
C LYS A 227 -39.44 -9.17 -2.22
N GLY A 228 -39.18 -9.94 -3.27
CA GLY A 228 -39.78 -9.76 -4.59
C GLY A 228 -39.19 -8.64 -5.46
N LYS A 229 -38.15 -7.94 -4.98
CA LYS A 229 -37.41 -6.95 -5.76
C LYS A 229 -36.23 -7.57 -6.49
N ARG A 230 -35.64 -6.86 -7.45
CA ARG A 230 -34.33 -7.20 -8.02
C ARG A 230 -33.20 -6.70 -7.09
N PHE A 231 -32.02 -7.30 -7.21
CA PHE A 231 -30.84 -6.83 -6.49
C PHE A 231 -30.56 -5.36 -6.81
N SER A 232 -30.65 -4.99 -8.08
CA SER A 232 -30.45 -3.64 -8.59
C SER A 232 -31.39 -2.60 -7.98
N GLU A 233 -32.65 -2.97 -7.73
CA GLU A 233 -33.62 -2.11 -7.04
C GLU A 233 -33.24 -1.87 -5.59
N ARG A 234 -32.80 -2.92 -4.88
CA ARG A 234 -32.30 -2.79 -3.50
C ARG A 234 -31.01 -1.98 -3.43
N LEU A 235 -30.13 -2.14 -4.40
CA LEU A 235 -28.92 -1.33 -4.50
C LEU A 235 -29.26 0.14 -4.74
N LYS A 236 -30.23 0.44 -5.62
CA LYS A 236 -30.70 1.80 -5.87
C LYS A 236 -31.23 2.47 -4.61
N GLU A 237 -31.97 1.73 -3.78
CA GLU A 237 -32.47 2.20 -2.47
C GLU A 237 -31.35 2.47 -1.48
N LEU A 238 -30.32 1.62 -1.46
CA LEU A 238 -29.18 1.77 -0.55
C LEU A 238 -28.24 2.89 -0.97
N ASN A 239 -27.92 2.97 -2.26
CA ASN A 239 -26.91 3.87 -2.81
C ASN A 239 -27.19 4.17 -4.29
N LEU A 240 -27.98 5.23 -4.52
CA LEU A 240 -28.37 5.68 -5.86
C LEU A 240 -27.16 6.01 -6.76
N GLU A 241 -26.09 6.58 -6.19
CA GLU A 241 -24.88 6.91 -6.93
C GLU A 241 -24.16 5.64 -7.41
N ALA A 242 -24.02 4.64 -6.53
CA ALA A 242 -23.43 3.35 -6.89
C ALA A 242 -24.25 2.64 -7.99
N TYR A 243 -25.58 2.67 -7.88
CA TYR A 243 -26.47 2.14 -8.90
C TYR A 243 -26.26 2.85 -10.25
N ASN A 244 -26.24 4.19 -10.27
CA ASN A 244 -26.01 4.96 -11.50
C ASN A 244 -24.63 4.68 -12.11
N ASN A 245 -23.59 4.55 -11.27
CA ASN A 245 -22.24 4.23 -11.74
C ASN A 245 -22.17 2.85 -12.39
N LEU A 246 -22.88 1.85 -11.86
CA LEU A 246 -22.94 0.52 -12.45
C LEU A 246 -23.80 0.47 -13.71
N LEU A 247 -24.91 1.21 -13.77
CA LEU A 247 -25.71 1.32 -15.00
C LEU A 247 -24.87 1.83 -16.17
N ASN A 248 -23.96 2.78 -15.91
CA ASN A 248 -23.07 3.32 -16.92
C ASN A 248 -21.91 2.38 -17.27
N GLN A 249 -21.64 1.38 -16.41
CA GLN A 249 -20.62 0.36 -16.61
C GLN A 249 -21.28 -0.92 -17.13
N ASN A 250 -21.47 -1.03 -18.45
CA ASN A 250 -21.94 -2.27 -19.11
C ASN A 250 -20.93 -3.45 -19.01
N GLU A 251 -19.94 -3.37 -18.11
CA GLU A 251 -18.91 -4.37 -17.91
C GLU A 251 -19.05 -5.05 -16.54
N LEU A 252 -18.43 -6.22 -16.39
CA LEU A 252 -18.32 -6.86 -15.09
C LEU A 252 -17.39 -6.03 -14.20
N SER A 253 -17.81 -5.78 -12.95
CA SER A 253 -17.08 -4.91 -12.04
C SER A 253 -16.57 -5.62 -10.79
N VAL A 254 -15.65 -4.95 -10.11
CA VAL A 254 -15.06 -5.30 -8.81
C VAL A 254 -15.21 -4.10 -7.87
N ILE A 255 -15.47 -4.37 -6.59
CA ILE A 255 -15.32 -3.37 -5.52
C ILE A 255 -13.96 -3.59 -4.87
N GLU A 256 -13.12 -2.56 -4.84
CA GLU A 256 -11.79 -2.61 -4.25
C GLU A 256 -11.47 -1.32 -3.50
N SER A 257 -10.51 -1.37 -2.57
CA SER A 257 -9.95 -0.18 -1.94
C SER A 257 -8.53 0.06 -2.45
N ILE A 258 -8.36 1.13 -3.23
CA ILE A 258 -7.10 1.58 -3.85
C ILE A 258 -6.80 3.01 -3.42
N GLU A 259 -5.76 3.68 -3.92
CA GLU A 259 -5.39 5.04 -3.49
C GLU A 259 -6.52 6.08 -3.58
N GLU A 260 -7.48 5.89 -4.49
CA GLU A 260 -8.69 6.70 -4.66
C GLU A 260 -9.71 6.51 -3.51
N GLY A 261 -9.60 5.42 -2.75
CA GLY A 261 -10.57 4.96 -1.76
C GLY A 261 -11.27 3.68 -2.18
N VAL A 262 -12.43 3.42 -1.57
CA VAL A 262 -13.31 2.31 -1.94
C VAL A 262 -14.11 2.69 -3.17
N VAL A 263 -13.85 1.99 -4.27
CA VAL A 263 -14.36 2.30 -5.60
C VAL A 263 -14.89 1.06 -6.32
N VAL A 264 -15.78 1.28 -7.28
CA VAL A 264 -16.17 0.29 -8.28
C VAL A 264 -15.32 0.50 -9.53
N LYS A 265 -14.63 -0.54 -10.00
CA LYS A 265 -13.85 -0.51 -11.24
C LYS A 265 -14.24 -1.69 -12.13
N PRO A 266 -14.03 -1.59 -13.46
CA PRO A 266 -14.13 -2.73 -14.34
C PRO A 266 -13.19 -3.85 -13.88
N ILE A 267 -13.59 -5.10 -14.09
CA ILE A 267 -12.79 -6.29 -13.72
C ILE A 267 -11.37 -6.26 -14.33
N ASN A 268 -11.20 -5.60 -15.47
CA ASN A 268 -9.90 -5.46 -16.12
C ASN A 268 -8.86 -4.82 -15.19
N ASN A 269 -9.25 -3.92 -14.28
CA ASN A 269 -8.34 -3.27 -13.32
C ASN A 269 -7.65 -4.24 -12.36
N ILE A 270 -8.29 -5.37 -12.05
CA ILE A 270 -7.75 -6.39 -11.14
C ILE A 270 -7.32 -7.68 -11.86
N ALA A 271 -7.91 -7.98 -13.02
CA ALA A 271 -7.66 -9.22 -13.76
C ALA A 271 -6.66 -9.06 -14.91
N LYS A 272 -6.44 -7.86 -15.46
CA LYS A 272 -5.41 -7.61 -16.48
C LYS A 272 -4.06 -7.39 -15.80
N VAL A 273 -3.46 -8.47 -15.30
CA VAL A 273 -2.29 -8.46 -14.39
C VAL A 273 -1.29 -9.55 -14.76
N ASP A 274 -0.21 -9.70 -13.99
CA ASP A 274 0.78 -10.76 -14.24
C ASP A 274 0.38 -12.09 -13.60
N TYR A 275 -0.25 -12.05 -12.42
CA TYR A 275 -0.80 -13.22 -11.74
C TYR A 275 -2.17 -12.88 -11.17
N PHE A 276 -3.11 -13.78 -11.33
CA PHE A 276 -4.49 -13.59 -10.89
C PHE A 276 -5.03 -14.87 -10.26
N CYS A 277 -5.74 -14.76 -9.15
CA CYS A 277 -6.45 -15.87 -8.55
C CYS A 277 -7.84 -15.43 -8.13
N ALA A 278 -8.80 -16.35 -8.21
CA ALA A 278 -10.11 -16.19 -7.61
C ALA A 278 -10.38 -17.37 -6.65
N VAL A 279 -10.85 -17.04 -5.46
CA VAL A 279 -11.36 -18.00 -4.47
C VAL A 279 -12.80 -17.64 -4.13
N ARG A 280 -13.64 -18.65 -3.95
CA ARG A 280 -15.08 -18.49 -3.74
C ARG A 280 -15.45 -18.76 -2.30
N PRO A 281 -16.06 -17.80 -1.59
CA PRO A 281 -16.66 -18.06 -0.30
C PRO A 281 -17.73 -19.15 -0.40
N ARG A 282 -17.64 -20.16 0.47
CA ARG A 282 -18.65 -21.21 0.63
C ARG A 282 -19.79 -20.72 1.53
N LEU A 283 -20.48 -19.70 1.03
CA LEU A 283 -21.59 -19.01 1.68
C LEU A 283 -22.86 -19.16 0.86
N SER A 284 -24.02 -19.00 1.50
CA SER A 284 -25.30 -18.93 0.81
C SER A 284 -25.36 -17.70 -0.13
N LYS A 285 -26.32 -17.69 -1.07
CA LYS A 285 -26.57 -16.51 -1.90
C LYS A 285 -26.90 -15.29 -1.04
N GLU A 286 -27.67 -15.49 0.02
CA GLU A 286 -28.07 -14.47 0.98
C GLU A 286 -26.86 -13.82 1.67
N GLU A 287 -25.93 -14.64 2.17
CA GLU A 287 -24.72 -14.17 2.84
C GLU A 287 -23.79 -13.44 1.85
N LYS A 288 -23.66 -13.94 0.61
CA LYS A 288 -22.90 -13.25 -0.45
C LYS A 288 -23.55 -11.91 -0.81
N MET A 289 -24.89 -11.87 -0.91
CA MET A 289 -25.64 -10.65 -1.19
C MET A 289 -25.43 -9.61 -0.08
N LYS A 290 -25.56 -10.02 1.18
CA LYS A 290 -25.29 -9.17 2.36
C LYS A 290 -23.86 -8.62 2.33
N ALA A 291 -22.87 -9.45 1.99
CA ALA A 291 -21.48 -9.02 1.89
C ALA A 291 -21.27 -7.97 0.79
N ILE A 292 -21.85 -8.17 -0.40
CA ILE A 292 -21.78 -7.22 -1.51
C ILE A 292 -22.49 -5.90 -1.16
N MET A 293 -23.70 -5.95 -0.58
CA MET A 293 -24.42 -4.76 -0.12
C MET A 293 -23.64 -3.97 0.92
N LYS A 294 -22.96 -4.67 1.85
CA LYS A 294 -22.08 -4.05 2.83
C LYS A 294 -20.88 -3.37 2.16
N ALA A 295 -20.29 -4.00 1.15
CA ALA A 295 -19.21 -3.40 0.35
C ALA A 295 -19.67 -2.11 -0.36
N TYR A 296 -20.88 -2.08 -0.92
CA TYR A 296 -21.48 -0.88 -1.49
C TYR A 296 -21.70 0.25 -0.48
N GLY A 297 -22.04 -0.10 0.78
CA GLY A 297 -22.13 0.86 1.88
C GLY A 297 -20.80 1.53 2.25
N PHE A 298 -19.66 1.00 1.78
CA PHE A 298 -18.34 1.58 1.99
C PHE A 298 -17.84 2.44 0.82
N LEU A 299 -18.59 2.55 -0.29
CA LEU A 299 -18.14 3.35 -1.43
C LEU A 299 -17.83 4.80 -1.04
N GLY A 300 -16.76 5.34 -1.65
CA GLY A 300 -16.27 6.69 -1.39
C GLY A 300 -15.49 6.85 -0.08
N LYS A 301 -15.41 5.81 0.77
CA LYS A 301 -14.54 5.86 1.94
C LYS A 301 -13.07 5.95 1.50
N PRO A 302 -12.25 6.81 2.12
CA PRO A 302 -10.87 7.03 1.72
C PRO A 302 -9.98 5.80 1.97
N TYR A 303 -8.85 5.75 1.26
CA TYR A 303 -7.83 4.73 1.49
C TYR A 303 -7.10 4.92 2.82
N ASP A 304 -6.86 3.83 3.55
CA ASP A 304 -6.12 3.88 4.81
C ASP A 304 -4.61 3.68 4.61
N PHE A 305 -3.88 4.78 4.48
CA PHE A 305 -2.42 4.77 4.38
C PHE A 305 -1.71 4.33 5.67
N PHE A 306 -2.40 4.22 6.80
CA PHE A 306 -1.85 3.75 8.07
C PHE A 306 -2.01 2.26 8.32
N ILE A 307 -2.71 1.54 7.42
CA ILE A 307 -2.90 0.10 7.48
C ILE A 307 -3.53 -0.30 8.83
N ASN A 308 -4.63 0.35 9.19
CA ASN A 308 -5.42 0.04 10.38
C ASN A 308 -6.73 -0.68 9.98
N ILE A 309 -6.74 -2.00 10.13
CA ILE A 309 -7.91 -2.80 9.75
C ILE A 309 -9.14 -2.60 10.64
N ASP A 310 -8.99 -1.98 11.82
CA ASP A 310 -10.08 -1.78 12.77
C ASP A 310 -10.86 -0.48 12.48
N SER A 311 -10.28 0.46 11.70
CA SER A 311 -10.93 1.72 11.31
C SER A 311 -12.19 1.49 10.45
N ASN A 312 -13.23 2.30 10.64
CA ASN A 312 -14.40 2.40 9.75
C ASN A 312 -14.35 3.65 8.86
N ASP A 313 -13.37 4.53 9.06
CA ASP A 313 -13.28 5.82 8.37
C ASP A 313 -12.45 5.73 7.09
N ALA A 314 -11.55 4.76 7.01
CA ALA A 314 -10.68 4.53 5.87
C ALA A 314 -10.37 3.02 5.74
N PHE A 315 -10.16 2.55 4.51
CA PHE A 315 -10.04 1.12 4.22
C PHE A 315 -8.78 0.81 3.42
N ILE A 316 -8.07 -0.24 3.82
CA ILE A 316 -7.16 -0.96 2.91
C ILE A 316 -7.94 -2.07 2.19
N CYS A 317 -7.38 -2.61 1.10
CA CYS A 317 -8.04 -3.63 0.28
C CYS A 317 -8.53 -4.84 1.09
N THR A 318 -7.74 -5.35 2.03
CA THR A 318 -8.13 -6.49 2.89
C THR A 318 -9.13 -6.11 3.98
N ALA A 319 -9.13 -4.85 4.44
CA ALA A 319 -10.12 -4.38 5.41
C ALA A 319 -11.51 -4.30 4.77
N LEU A 320 -11.59 -3.90 3.50
CA LEU A 320 -12.82 -3.95 2.72
C LEU A 320 -13.36 -5.39 2.65
N ILE A 321 -12.54 -6.37 2.24
CA ILE A 321 -12.96 -7.78 2.16
C ILE A 321 -13.41 -8.29 3.53
N ARG A 322 -12.56 -8.12 4.56
CA ARG A 322 -12.87 -8.57 5.93
C ARG A 322 -14.16 -7.96 6.46
N LYS A 323 -14.38 -6.65 6.28
CA LYS A 323 -15.59 -5.99 6.79
C LYS A 323 -16.83 -6.34 5.97
N SER A 324 -16.68 -6.60 4.67
CA SER A 324 -17.79 -7.02 3.80
C SER A 324 -18.32 -8.39 4.21
N PHE A 325 -17.44 -9.38 4.39
CA PHE A 325 -17.83 -10.72 4.84
C PHE A 325 -18.07 -10.83 6.35
N ASP A 326 -17.57 -9.86 7.13
CA ASP A 326 -17.74 -9.77 8.57
C ASP A 326 -17.34 -11.05 9.31
N ASN A 327 -18.27 -11.69 10.02
CA ASN A 327 -18.06 -12.95 10.73
C ASN A 327 -18.30 -14.20 9.85
N SER A 328 -18.76 -14.03 8.61
CA SER A 328 -19.06 -15.14 7.69
C SER A 328 -17.80 -15.81 7.15
N ILE A 329 -16.67 -15.08 7.12
CA ILE A 329 -15.35 -15.64 6.77
C ILE A 329 -14.31 -15.14 7.78
N LYS A 330 -13.57 -16.06 8.38
CA LYS A 330 -12.53 -15.73 9.36
C LYS A 330 -11.19 -15.57 8.68
N PHE A 331 -10.75 -14.32 8.53
CA PHE A 331 -9.41 -14.00 8.05
C PHE A 331 -8.40 -13.94 9.19
N GLU A 332 -7.21 -14.50 8.96
CA GLU A 332 -6.10 -14.44 9.91
C GLU A 332 -5.62 -12.99 10.10
N VAL A 333 -5.67 -12.52 11.35
CA VAL A 333 -5.21 -11.19 11.74
C VAL A 333 -3.83 -11.31 12.36
N GLU A 334 -2.83 -10.73 11.69
CA GLU A 334 -1.47 -10.64 12.20
C GLU A 334 -1.28 -9.33 12.98
N LYS A 335 -0.33 -9.29 13.92
CA LYS A 335 0.15 -8.04 14.54
C LYS A 335 1.50 -7.64 13.95
N ARG A 336 1.59 -6.44 13.38
CA ARG A 336 2.84 -5.87 12.86
C ARG A 336 3.04 -4.45 13.39
N LEU A 337 4.21 -4.20 14.00
CA LEU A 337 4.55 -2.92 14.63
C LEU A 337 3.44 -2.40 15.57
N GLY A 338 2.82 -3.32 16.33
CA GLY A 338 1.73 -3.01 17.27
C GLY A 338 0.35 -2.78 16.65
N LYS A 339 0.20 -2.86 15.32
CA LYS A 339 -1.08 -2.75 14.62
C LYS A 339 -1.59 -4.11 14.16
N LYS A 340 -2.90 -4.31 14.18
CA LYS A 340 -3.54 -5.45 13.55
C LYS A 340 -3.58 -5.24 12.04
N VAL A 341 -3.22 -6.27 11.28
CA VAL A 341 -3.21 -6.24 9.82
C VAL A 341 -3.73 -7.56 9.27
N VAL A 342 -4.41 -7.49 8.13
CA VAL A 342 -4.71 -8.64 7.29
C VAL A 342 -3.95 -8.41 5.99
N LEU A 343 -3.10 -9.36 5.61
CA LEU A 343 -2.35 -9.27 4.37
C LEU A 343 -3.13 -9.94 3.24
N PRO A 344 -3.03 -9.48 1.99
CA PRO A 344 -3.67 -10.17 0.87
C PRO A 344 -3.23 -11.64 0.78
N ASN A 345 -1.95 -11.90 1.04
CA ASN A 345 -1.41 -13.25 1.09
C ASN A 345 -2.01 -14.13 2.22
N SER A 346 -2.61 -13.54 3.26
CA SER A 346 -3.29 -14.33 4.31
C SER A 346 -4.54 -15.04 3.76
N ILE A 347 -5.17 -14.54 2.71
CA ILE A 347 -6.30 -15.20 2.03
C ILE A 347 -5.81 -16.49 1.35
N ALA A 348 -4.69 -16.42 0.63
CA ALA A 348 -4.08 -17.61 0.00
C ALA A 348 -3.54 -18.61 1.03
N LYS A 349 -3.00 -18.15 2.16
CA LYS A 349 -2.59 -19.02 3.28
C LYS A 349 -3.79 -19.74 3.90
N LYS A 350 -4.87 -19.01 4.19
CA LYS A 350 -6.12 -19.59 4.71
C LYS A 350 -6.65 -20.67 3.78
N PHE A 351 -6.78 -20.37 2.48
CA PHE A 351 -7.17 -21.37 1.49
C PHE A 351 -6.27 -22.61 1.56
N ALA A 352 -4.95 -22.42 1.55
CA ALA A 352 -4.00 -23.53 1.59
C ALA A 352 -4.14 -24.42 2.84
N GLN A 353 -4.40 -23.83 4.00
CA GLN A 353 -4.58 -24.52 5.28
C GLN A 353 -5.90 -25.31 5.31
N GLU A 354 -6.97 -24.76 4.73
CA GLU A 354 -8.31 -25.30 4.85
C GLU A 354 -8.73 -26.19 3.68
N ARG A 355 -8.09 -26.11 2.50
CA ARG A 355 -8.57 -26.74 1.24
C ARG A 355 -8.96 -28.22 1.32
N LYS A 356 -8.32 -29.01 2.20
CA LYS A 356 -8.62 -30.44 2.41
C LYS A 356 -9.73 -30.69 3.44
N SER A 357 -10.12 -29.67 4.20
CA SER A 357 -11.16 -29.74 5.22
C SER A 357 -12.55 -29.72 4.58
N LYS A 358 -13.48 -30.46 5.21
CA LYS A 358 -14.92 -30.37 4.87
C LYS A 358 -15.52 -29.02 5.26
N ASN A 359 -14.96 -28.38 6.28
CA ASN A 359 -15.42 -27.09 6.84
C ASN A 359 -14.63 -25.89 6.32
N ARG A 360 -13.98 -26.03 5.15
CA ARG A 360 -13.27 -24.91 4.52
C ARG A 360 -14.24 -23.79 4.17
N GLU A 361 -13.83 -22.54 4.37
CA GLU A 361 -14.66 -21.37 4.05
C GLU A 361 -14.47 -20.89 2.60
N LEU A 362 -13.42 -21.35 1.91
CA LEU A 362 -13.05 -20.92 0.57
C LEU A 362 -12.85 -22.11 -0.38
N ASP A 363 -13.45 -22.03 -1.56
CA ASP A 363 -13.25 -22.94 -2.68
C ASP A 363 -12.33 -22.32 -3.74
N PHE A 364 -11.58 -23.16 -4.46
CA PHE A 364 -10.75 -22.73 -5.58
C PHE A 364 -11.60 -22.50 -6.82
N VAL A 365 -11.44 -21.35 -7.49
CA VAL A 365 -12.11 -21.07 -8.78
C VAL A 365 -11.12 -21.22 -9.92
N LEU A 366 -10.05 -20.43 -9.89
CA LEU A 366 -9.01 -20.44 -10.90
C LEU A 366 -7.75 -19.74 -10.39
N PHE A 367 -6.61 -20.07 -11.00
CA PHE A 367 -5.35 -19.37 -10.83
C PHE A 367 -4.69 -19.24 -12.19
N TYR A 368 -4.27 -18.02 -12.54
CA TYR A 368 -3.38 -17.73 -13.66
C TYR A 368 -2.00 -17.44 -13.12
N ASP A 369 -1.05 -18.30 -13.52
CA ASP A 369 0.35 -18.20 -13.15
C ASP A 369 1.18 -17.70 -14.34
N LEU A 370 2.36 -17.18 -14.06
CA LEU A 370 3.31 -16.73 -15.07
C LEU A 370 4.40 -17.78 -15.28
N ASP A 371 4.50 -18.28 -16.51
CA ASP A 371 5.71 -19.00 -16.93
C ASP A 371 6.79 -17.96 -17.25
N LEU A 372 7.88 -17.99 -16.49
CA LEU A 372 8.97 -17.02 -16.62
C LEU A 372 9.88 -17.28 -17.83
N ASN A 373 9.94 -18.53 -18.30
CA ASN A 373 10.74 -18.90 -19.46
C ASN A 373 10.05 -18.42 -20.74
N THR A 374 8.76 -18.72 -20.85
CA THR A 374 7.96 -18.33 -22.03
C THR A 374 7.43 -16.90 -21.92
N ARG A 375 7.44 -16.31 -20.72
CA ARG A 375 6.86 -14.99 -20.39
C ARG A 375 5.39 -14.91 -20.78
N LYS A 376 4.63 -15.96 -20.50
CA LYS A 376 3.20 -16.04 -20.77
C LYS A 376 2.43 -16.42 -19.51
N ALA A 377 1.31 -15.74 -19.30
CA ALA A 377 0.33 -16.21 -18.33
C ALA A 377 -0.30 -17.52 -18.85
N HIS A 378 -0.63 -18.41 -17.94
CA HIS A 378 -1.37 -19.63 -18.25
C HIS A 378 -2.27 -20.01 -17.09
N ARG A 379 -3.38 -20.68 -17.39
CA ARG A 379 -4.22 -21.27 -16.36
C ARG A 379 -3.48 -22.39 -15.66
N SER A 380 -3.34 -22.26 -14.34
CA SER A 380 -2.58 -23.15 -13.48
C SER A 380 -3.51 -23.88 -12.50
N THR A 381 -2.92 -24.71 -11.64
CA THR A 381 -3.66 -25.63 -10.77
C THR A 381 -3.85 -25.08 -9.35
N GLU A 382 -4.81 -25.66 -8.62
CA GLU A 382 -4.97 -25.42 -7.18
C GLU A 382 -3.66 -25.66 -6.41
N ILE A 383 -2.91 -26.71 -6.79
CA ILE A 383 -1.64 -27.06 -6.16
C ILE A 383 -0.62 -25.92 -6.35
N GLN A 384 -0.52 -25.36 -7.56
CA GLN A 384 0.38 -24.24 -7.83
C GLN A 384 -0.06 -22.96 -7.11
N PHE A 385 -1.36 -22.72 -6.97
CA PHE A 385 -1.87 -21.63 -6.16
C PHE A 385 -1.44 -21.77 -4.70
N VAL A 386 -1.51 -22.97 -4.11
CA VAL A 386 -1.02 -23.25 -2.76
C VAL A 386 0.48 -22.99 -2.64
N GLU A 387 1.27 -23.45 -3.62
CA GLU A 387 2.71 -23.24 -3.68
C GLU A 387 3.11 -21.77 -3.83
N SER A 388 2.22 -20.91 -4.37
CA SER A 388 2.45 -19.46 -4.45
C SER A 388 2.75 -18.82 -3.08
N ASN A 389 2.25 -19.40 -1.98
CA ASN A 389 2.53 -18.92 -0.62
C ASN A 389 4.02 -19.01 -0.24
N LYS A 390 4.80 -19.86 -0.89
CA LYS A 390 6.24 -20.02 -0.65
C LYS A 390 7.08 -19.00 -1.42
N ARG A 391 6.48 -18.29 -2.39
CA ARG A 391 7.14 -17.30 -3.25
C ARG A 391 7.25 -15.96 -2.50
N ASN A 392 8.21 -15.87 -1.59
CA ASN A 392 8.44 -14.67 -0.76
C ASN A 392 9.40 -13.67 -1.40
N ILE A 393 9.64 -12.54 -0.73
CA ILE A 393 10.59 -11.51 -1.21
C ILE A 393 11.97 -12.10 -1.54
N THR A 394 12.45 -13.13 -0.85
CA THR A 394 13.75 -13.77 -1.12
C THR A 394 13.75 -14.53 -2.45
N TYR A 395 12.63 -15.18 -2.80
CA TYR A 395 12.43 -15.78 -4.13
C TYR A 395 12.61 -14.72 -5.23
N TYR A 396 12.10 -13.51 -5.01
CA TYR A 396 12.20 -12.38 -5.94
C TYR A 396 13.54 -11.64 -5.90
N LEU A 397 14.15 -11.46 -4.72
CA LEU A 397 15.44 -10.80 -4.55
C LEU A 397 16.55 -11.62 -5.21
N LYS A 398 16.50 -12.96 -5.11
CA LYS A 398 17.40 -13.84 -5.88
C LYS A 398 17.17 -13.75 -7.40
N ARG A 399 15.93 -13.50 -7.82
CA ARG A 399 15.50 -13.50 -9.23
C ARG A 399 15.81 -12.19 -9.97
N ASP A 400 15.54 -11.04 -9.35
CA ASP A 400 15.42 -9.76 -10.05
C ASP A 400 16.26 -8.61 -9.48
N MET A 401 16.90 -8.76 -8.31
CA MET A 401 17.52 -7.62 -7.62
C MET A 401 18.64 -6.95 -8.43
N ILE A 402 19.40 -7.69 -9.25
CA ILE A 402 20.42 -7.10 -10.14
C ILE A 402 19.76 -6.22 -11.22
N LYS A 403 18.65 -6.67 -11.83
CA LYS A 403 17.88 -5.89 -12.81
C LYS A 403 17.11 -4.73 -12.16
N TYR A 404 16.59 -4.94 -10.96
CA TYR A 404 15.88 -3.91 -10.18
C TYR A 404 16.83 -2.78 -9.78
N LEU A 405 18.00 -3.14 -9.23
CA LEU A 405 19.03 -2.18 -8.86
C LEU A 405 19.64 -1.52 -10.10
N SER A 406 19.92 -2.27 -11.18
CA SER A 406 20.43 -1.68 -12.42
C SER A 406 19.44 -0.69 -13.04
N THR A 407 18.14 -1.00 -13.07
CA THR A 407 17.12 -0.09 -13.60
C THR A 407 16.95 1.17 -12.72
N ILE A 408 17.03 1.01 -11.39
CA ILE A 408 17.01 2.15 -10.45
C ILE A 408 18.28 3.01 -10.56
N LEU A 409 19.43 2.40 -10.87
CA LEU A 409 20.70 3.08 -11.09
C LEU A 409 20.77 3.75 -12.47
N ASP A 410 20.19 3.14 -13.51
CA ASP A 410 20.12 3.66 -14.89
C ASP A 410 19.11 4.81 -15.04
N LEU A 411 18.12 4.93 -14.16
CA LEU A 411 17.21 6.08 -14.08
C LEU A 411 17.93 7.39 -13.63
N LYS A 412 19.27 7.42 -13.58
CA LYS A 412 20.09 8.57 -13.14
C LYS A 412 21.27 8.93 -14.04
N LEU A 413 21.24 8.59 -15.33
CA LEU A 413 22.30 8.99 -16.26
C LEU A 413 21.87 9.86 -17.45
N ASN A 414 20.61 10.31 -17.51
CA ASN A 414 20.20 11.38 -18.44
C ASN A 414 19.62 12.57 -17.69
#